data_AF-A0A6G0Q3R7-F1
#
_entry.id   AF-A0A6G0Q3R7-F1
#
_cell.length_a   1.000
_cell.length_b   1.000
_cell.length_c   1.000
_cell.angle_alpha   90.00
_cell.angle_beta   90.00
_cell.angle_gamma   90.00
#
_symmetry.space_group_name_H-M   'P 1'
#
loop_
_entity.id
_entity.type
_entity.pdbx_description
1 polymer ?
#
loop_
_entity_poly.entity_id
_entity_poly.type
_entity_poly.pdbx_seq_one_letter_code
_entity_poly.pdbx_strand_id
1 'polypeptide(L)' 'MSPSYADTVKLVEDNYCHWEFNMRMKLSRKGLLAHIIKPEFDALSDRSTV' A
#
# COMPACT_ATOMS: atom_id res chain seq x y z
N MET A 1 24.04 -19.79 -1.57
CA MET A 1 23.07 -19.53 -0.50
C MET A 1 21.71 -19.38 -1.12
N SER A 2 20.69 -20.04 -0.58
CA SER A 2 19.29 -19.85 -0.99
C SER A 2 18.63 -18.89 -0.01
N PRO A 3 17.79 -17.95 -0.49
CA PRO A 3 17.09 -17.01 0.39
C PRO A 3 16.29 -17.74 1.47
N SER A 4 16.32 -17.23 2.70
CA SER A 4 15.46 -17.75 3.76
C SER A 4 14.00 -17.36 3.49
N TYR A 5 13.05 -18.04 4.12
CA TYR A 5 11.64 -17.66 4.03
C TYR A 5 11.40 -16.20 4.44
N ALA A 6 12.05 -15.73 5.50
CA ALA A 6 11.97 -14.34 5.95
C ALA A 6 12.47 -13.36 4.88
N ASP A 7 13.54 -13.71 4.17
CA ASP A 7 14.05 -12.89 3.06
C ASP A 7 13.04 -12.82 1.91
N THR A 8 12.39 -13.95 1.58
CA THR A 8 11.37 -13.97 0.52
C THR A 8 10.13 -13.16 0.87
N VAL A 9 9.67 -13.23 2.13
CA VAL A 9 8.54 -12.42 2.62
C VAL A 9 8.87 -10.94 2.53
N LYS A 10 10.04 -10.54 3.02
CA LYS A 10 10.49 -9.15 2.99
C LYS A 10 10.58 -8.60 1.57
N LEU A 11 11.10 -9.39 0.63
CA LEU A 11 11.16 -9.00 -0.78
C LEU A 11 9.77 -8.79 -1.40
N VAL A 12 8.79 -9.63 -1.05
CA VAL A 12 7.41 -9.49 -1.52
C VAL A 12 6.76 -8.24 -0.94
N GLU A 13 6.93 -7.98 0.36
CA GLU A 13 6.44 -6.79 1.03
C GLU A 13 7.06 -5.52 0.46
N ASP A 14 8.39 -5.48 0.28
CA ASP A 14 9.11 -4.36 -0.30
C ASP A 14 8.63 -4.07 -1.73
N ASN A 15 8.41 -5.13 -2.53
CA ASN A 15 7.89 -4.99 -3.89
C ASN A 15 6.46 -4.43 -3.92
N TYR A 16 5.59 -4.88 -3.02
CA TYR A 16 4.25 -4.33 -2.86
C TYR A 16 4.33 -2.84 -2.46
N CYS A 17 5.09 -2.49 -1.42
CA CYS A 17 5.24 -1.11 -0.98
C CYS A 17 5.76 -0.18 -2.10
N HIS A 18 6.72 -0.65 -2.90
CA HIS A 18 7.22 0.11 -4.04
C HIS A 18 6.18 0.32 -5.16
N TRP A 19 5.42 -0.72 -5.50
CA TRP A 19 4.33 -0.62 -6.47
C TRP A 19 3.25 0.35 -5.97
N GLU A 20 2.82 0.22 -4.72
CA GLU A 20 1.76 1.03 -4.14
C GLU A 20 2.15 2.52 -4.14
N PHE A 21 3.35 2.83 -3.64
CA PHE A 21 3.86 4.20 -3.61
C PHE A 21 3.95 4.80 -5.02
N ASN A 22 4.53 4.08 -5.98
CA ASN A 22 4.64 4.58 -7.35
C ASN A 22 3.28 4.81 -8.01
N MET A 23 2.31 3.92 -7.77
CA MET A 23 0.95 4.10 -8.27
C MET A 23 0.29 5.33 -7.63
N ARG A 24 0.36 5.48 -6.31
CA ARG A 24 -0.19 6.64 -5.59
C ARG A 24 0.42 7.95 -6.08
N MET A 25 1.74 8.00 -6.29
CA MET A 25 2.42 9.18 -6.81
C MET A 25 2.01 9.51 -8.26
N LYS A 26 1.91 8.51 -9.14
CA LYS A 26 1.44 8.70 -10.53
C LYS A 26 -0.01 9.20 -10.57
N LEU A 27 -0.88 8.66 -9.73
CA LEU A 27 -2.29 9.05 -9.63
C LEU A 27 -2.46 10.45 -9.03
N SER A 28 -1.69 10.78 -7.99
CA SER A 28 -1.68 12.11 -7.38
C SER A 28 -1.32 13.19 -8.39
N ARG A 29 -0.28 12.96 -9.20
CA ARG A 29 0.12 13.89 -10.27
C ARG A 29 -0.95 14.09 -11.35
N LYS A 30 -1.85 13.13 -11.52
CA LYS A 30 -2.98 13.19 -12.45
C LYS A 30 -4.28 13.69 -11.80
N GLY A 31 -4.29 13.99 -10.50
CA GLY A 31 -5.50 14.34 -9.75
C GLY A 31 -6.50 13.18 -9.58
N LEU A 32 -6.09 11.95 -9.85
CA LEU A 32 -6.98 10.77 -9.85
C LEU A 32 -6.93 9.98 -8.54
N LEU A 33 -6.03 10.33 -7.62
CA LEU A 33 -5.83 9.58 -6.37
C LEU A 33 -7.12 9.48 -5.54
N ALA A 34 -7.89 10.56 -5.44
CA ALA A 34 -9.15 10.61 -4.68
C ALA A 34 -10.26 9.70 -5.23
N HIS A 35 -10.14 9.24 -6.48
CA HIS A 35 -11.12 8.33 -7.08
C HIS A 35 -10.83 6.86 -6.75
N ILE A 36 -9.62 6.56 -6.26
CA ILE A 36 -9.15 5.19 -5.97
C ILE A 36 -9.02 4.96 -4.46
N ILE A 37 -8.62 5.99 -3.70
CA ILE A 37 -8.71 5.94 -2.24
C ILE A 37 -10.18 6.08 -1.87
N LYS A 38 -10.86 4.94 -1.77
CA LYS A 38 -12.23 4.89 -1.26
C LYS A 38 -12.19 5.32 0.22
N PRO A 39 -13.02 6.28 0.67
CA PRO A 39 -13.03 6.74 2.06
C PRO A 39 -13.42 5.64 3.06
N GLU A 40 -13.97 4.51 2.59
CA GLU A 40 -14.29 3.35 3.43
C GLU A 40 -13.06 2.73 4.14
N PHE A 41 -11.84 2.95 3.63
CA PHE A 41 -10.63 2.46 4.30
C PHE A 41 -10.30 3.26 5.57
N ASP A 42 -10.53 4.58 5.54
CA ASP A 42 -10.35 5.45 6.72
C ASP A 42 -11.45 5.22 7.77
N ALA A 43 -12.65 4.83 7.35
CA ALA A 43 -13.77 4.52 8.25
C ALA A 43 -13.53 3.24 9.09
N LEU A 44 -12.67 2.31 8.65
CA LEU A 44 -12.27 1.13 9.43
C LEU A 44 -11.17 1.45 10.45
N SER A 45 -10.33 2.46 10.18
CA SER A 45 -9.29 2.92 11.10
C SER A 45 -9.89 3.64 12.33
N ASP A 46 -10.92 4.48 12.12
CA ASP A 46 -11.60 5.21 13.19
C ASP A 46 -12.51 4.34 14.07
N ARG A 47 -12.82 3.10 13.65
CA ARG A 47 -13.66 2.17 14.42
C ARG A 47 -12.89 1.36 15.47
N SER A 48 -11.58 1.55 15.59
CA SER A 48 -10.77 0.93 16.66
C SER A 48 -10.63 1.87 17.87
N THR A 49 -11.74 2.43 18.33
CA THR A 49 -11.85 3.09 19.65
C THR A 49 -13.12 2.60 20.37
N VAL A 50 -13.08 1.36 20.86
CA VAL A 50 -13.89 0.88 22.00
C VAL A 50 -13.02 -0.04 22.85
#